data_AF-A0A2M8W2L5-F1
#
_entry.id   AF-A0A2M8W2L5-F1
#
_cell.length_a   1.000
_cell.length_b   1.000
_cell.length_c   1.000
_cell.angle_alpha   90.00
_cell.angle_beta   90.00
_cell.angle_gamma   90.00
#
_symmetry.space_group_name_H-M   'P 1'
#
loop_
_entity.id
_entity.type
_entity.pdbx_description
1 polymer ?
#
loop_
_entity_poly.entity_id
_entity_poly.type
_entity_poly.pdbx_seq_one_letter_code
_entity_poly.pdbx_strand_id
1 'polypeptide(L)'
;MKIPLTLRLAYHGFRATVRAGLLFFLAWVFLIPASASETTALGARDGATYPAGLRMMRVAKVVVAVAPPRAYDLIAMGLRRDISPLMVRVAFTQIAAGNVMPASTRGNGMPVLESDRDIEGPRFITVD
;
A
#
# COMPACT_ATOMS: atom_id res chain seq x y z
N MET A 1 -38.24 -13.70 -27.97
CA MET A 1 -37.90 -14.74 -26.97
C MET A 1 -37.84 -14.10 -25.58
N LYS A 2 -38.65 -14.56 -24.61
CA LYS A 2 -38.66 -14.03 -23.23
C LYS A 2 -37.62 -14.80 -22.40
N ILE A 3 -36.65 -14.08 -21.84
CA ILE A 3 -35.65 -14.67 -20.94
C ILE A 3 -36.36 -15.13 -19.65
N PRO A 4 -36.16 -16.38 -19.18
CA PRO A 4 -36.79 -16.88 -17.97
C PRO A 4 -36.38 -16.06 -16.73
N LEU A 5 -37.31 -15.89 -15.80
CA LEU A 5 -37.14 -15.07 -14.59
C LEU A 5 -35.90 -15.48 -13.78
N THR A 6 -35.62 -16.77 -13.70
CA THR A 6 -34.45 -17.33 -13.01
C THR A 6 -33.13 -16.82 -13.58
N LEU A 7 -33.01 -16.73 -14.91
CA LEU A 7 -31.80 -16.23 -15.56
C LEU A 7 -31.63 -14.72 -15.37
N ARG A 8 -32.73 -13.96 -15.37
CA ARG A 8 -32.70 -12.53 -15.05
C ARG A 8 -32.27 -12.28 -13.61
N LEU A 9 -32.85 -13.03 -12.67
CA LEU A 9 -32.50 -12.92 -11.25
C LEU A 9 -31.03 -13.28 -11.01
N ALA A 10 -30.54 -14.37 -11.60
CA ALA A 10 -29.13 -14.76 -11.50
C ALA A 10 -28.20 -13.69 -12.05
N TYR A 11 -28.50 -13.15 -13.24
CA TYR A 11 -27.69 -12.09 -13.85
C TYR A 11 -27.67 -10.80 -13.00
N HIS A 12 -28.84 -10.34 -12.54
CA HIS A 12 -28.93 -9.13 -11.72
C HIS A 12 -28.30 -9.32 -10.34
N GLY A 13 -28.46 -10.50 -9.73
CA GLY A 13 -27.83 -10.88 -8.47
C GLY A 13 -26.31 -10.86 -8.60
N PHE A 14 -25.76 -11.58 -9.59
CA PHE A 14 -24.32 -11.60 -9.85
C PHE A 14 -23.77 -10.18 -10.08
N ARG A 15 -24.44 -9.38 -10.91
CA ARG A 15 -24.04 -7.99 -11.17
C ARG A 15 -24.06 -7.13 -9.90
N ALA A 16 -25.06 -7.32 -9.03
CA ALA A 16 -25.13 -6.62 -7.75
C ALA A 16 -23.99 -7.04 -6.82
N THR A 17 -23.71 -8.34 -6.72
CA THR A 17 -22.61 -8.87 -5.91
C THR A 17 -21.25 -8.34 -6.37
N VAL A 18 -20.98 -8.34 -7.68
CA VAL A 18 -19.72 -7.80 -8.23
C VAL A 18 -19.58 -6.32 -7.90
N ARG A 19 -20.65 -5.54 -8.04
CA ARG A 19 -20.64 -4.10 -7.70
C ARG A 19 -20.43 -3.86 -6.21
N ALA A 20 -21.13 -4.59 -5.36
CA ALA A 20 -20.99 -4.49 -3.91
C ALA A 20 -19.56 -4.88 -3.48
N GLY A 21 -19.02 -5.96 -4.03
CA GLY A 21 -17.64 -6.39 -3.80
C GLY A 21 -16.62 -5.32 -4.22
N LEU A 22 -16.80 -4.71 -5.39
CA LEU A 22 -15.92 -3.63 -5.85
C LEU A 22 -15.99 -2.39 -4.94
N LEU A 23 -17.19 -2.00 -4.51
CA LEU A 23 -17.37 -0.87 -3.58
C LEU A 23 -16.72 -1.15 -2.23
N PHE A 24 -16.92 -2.37 -1.69
CA PHE A 24 -16.33 -2.76 -0.42
C PHE A 24 -14.80 -2.81 -0.49
N PHE A 25 -14.27 -3.31 -1.61
CA PHE A 25 -12.83 -3.30 -1.88
C PHE A 25 -12.25 -1.88 -1.92
N LEU A 26 -12.89 -0.96 -2.64
CA LEU A 26 -12.47 0.44 -2.68
C LEU A 26 -12.56 1.09 -1.30
N ALA A 27 -13.65 0.85 -0.57
CA ALA A 27 -13.78 1.35 0.80
C ALA A 27 -12.66 0.82 1.70
N TRP A 28 -12.30 -0.46 1.58
CA TRP A 28 -11.15 -1.01 2.31
C TRP A 28 -9.83 -0.33 1.96
N VAL A 29 -9.58 0.00 0.69
CA VAL A 29 -8.34 0.70 0.31
C VAL A 29 -8.30 2.15 0.81
N PHE A 30 -9.43 2.87 0.77
CA PHE A 30 -9.46 4.32 0.97
C PHE A 30 -9.96 4.80 2.34
N LEU A 31 -10.90 4.08 2.95
CA LEU A 31 -11.69 4.53 4.11
C LEU A 31 -11.45 3.71 5.39
N ILE A 32 -10.82 2.53 5.28
CA ILE A 32 -10.51 1.71 6.45
C ILE A 32 -9.13 2.09 7.00
N PRO A 33 -9.00 2.41 8.29
CA PRO A 33 -7.71 2.77 8.89
C PRO A 33 -6.71 1.61 8.84
N ALA A 34 -5.42 1.90 9.05
CA ALA A 34 -4.40 0.86 9.13
C ALA A 34 -4.61 -0.03 10.36
N SER A 35 -4.51 -1.34 10.18
CA SER A 35 -4.41 -2.29 11.30
C SER A 35 -3.03 -2.23 11.95
N ALA A 36 -2.89 -2.72 13.18
CA ALA A 36 -1.60 -2.77 13.88
C ALA A 36 -0.49 -3.47 13.06
N SER A 37 -0.84 -4.54 12.34
CA SER A 37 0.11 -5.23 11.45
C SER A 37 0.59 -4.36 10.27
N GLU A 38 -0.29 -3.50 9.76
CA GLU A 38 0.01 -2.61 8.63
C GLU A 38 0.80 -1.39 9.08
N THR A 39 0.54 -0.86 10.29
CA THR A 39 1.33 0.23 10.87
C THR A 39 2.76 -0.23 11.16
N THR A 40 2.93 -1.42 11.74
CA THR A 40 4.26 -2.02 11.97
C THR A 40 5.00 -2.27 10.66
N ALA A 41 4.33 -2.86 9.67
CA ALA A 41 4.93 -3.13 8.36
C ALA A 41 5.42 -1.86 7.65
N LEU A 42 4.72 -0.74 7.84
CA LEU A 42 5.09 0.56 7.26
C LEU A 42 6.07 1.36 8.12
N GLY A 43 6.45 0.86 9.31
CA GLY A 43 7.29 1.60 10.26
C GLY A 43 6.68 2.93 10.69
N ALA A 44 5.35 3.04 10.68
CA ALA A 44 4.66 4.29 11.03
C ALA A 44 4.62 4.48 12.55
N ARG A 45 4.59 5.74 13.01
CA ARG A 45 4.38 6.07 14.43
C ARG A 45 3.07 5.48 14.94
N ASP A 46 3.10 4.95 16.16
CA ASP A 46 1.91 4.42 16.82
C ASP A 46 0.83 5.52 16.96
N GLY A 47 -0.40 5.20 16.54
CA GLY A 47 -1.52 6.14 16.51
C GLY A 47 -1.78 6.83 15.16
N ALA A 48 -0.96 6.60 14.14
CA ALA A 48 -1.24 7.10 12.79
C ALA A 48 -2.39 6.30 12.13
N THR A 49 -3.58 6.91 12.04
CA THR A 49 -4.79 6.29 11.46
C THR A 49 -4.63 5.95 9.97
N TYR A 50 -3.93 6.79 9.22
CA TYR A 50 -3.66 6.64 7.79
C TYR A 50 -2.18 6.86 7.48
N PRO A 51 -1.31 5.86 7.72
CA PRO A 51 0.12 5.97 7.45
C PRO A 51 0.40 6.13 5.96
N ALA A 52 1.46 6.87 5.65
CA ALA A 52 1.87 7.08 4.29
C ALA A 52 2.24 5.73 3.62
N GLY A 53 1.80 5.54 2.37
CA GLY A 53 2.04 4.28 1.64
C GLY A 53 1.05 3.14 1.93
N LEU A 54 0.10 3.29 2.87
CA LEU A 54 -0.93 2.27 3.14
C LEU A 54 -1.68 1.83 1.88
N ARG A 55 -2.10 2.79 1.06
CA ARG A 55 -2.81 2.52 -0.19
C ARG A 55 -1.96 1.70 -1.16
N MET A 56 -0.68 2.07 -1.31
CA MET A 56 0.23 1.36 -2.19
C MET A 56 0.51 -0.07 -1.69
N MET A 57 0.69 -0.25 -0.38
CA MET A 57 0.85 -1.57 0.22
C MET A 57 -0.38 -2.44 0.02
N ARG A 58 -1.59 -1.92 0.25
CA ARG A 58 -2.84 -2.68 0.05
C ARG A 58 -3.06 -3.07 -1.41
N VAL A 59 -2.83 -2.15 -2.35
CA VAL A 59 -2.89 -2.44 -3.79
C VAL A 59 -1.86 -3.52 -4.15
N ALA A 60 -0.63 -3.41 -3.65
CA ALA A 60 0.40 -4.41 -3.90
C ALA A 60 0.04 -5.78 -3.31
N LYS A 61 -0.53 -5.86 -2.09
CA LYS A 61 -1.02 -7.12 -1.50
C LYS A 61 -2.04 -7.80 -2.40
N VAL A 62 -2.96 -7.03 -2.97
CA VAL A 62 -4.02 -7.54 -3.86
C VAL A 62 -3.42 -8.02 -5.18
N VAL A 63 -2.51 -7.24 -5.75
CA VAL A 63 -1.78 -7.63 -6.96
C VAL A 63 -1.02 -8.94 -6.69
N VAL A 64 -0.29 -9.06 -5.59
CA VAL A 64 0.46 -10.29 -5.25
C VAL A 64 -0.48 -11.49 -5.02
N ALA A 65 -1.64 -11.28 -4.41
CA ALA A 65 -2.56 -12.37 -4.10
C ALA A 65 -3.34 -12.89 -5.33
N VAL A 66 -3.65 -12.00 -6.30
CA VAL A 66 -4.55 -12.33 -7.41
C VAL A 66 -3.84 -12.40 -8.76
N ALA A 67 -2.68 -11.74 -8.92
CA ALA A 67 -2.01 -11.67 -10.22
C ALA A 67 -1.45 -13.04 -10.66
N PRO A 68 -1.85 -13.53 -11.85
CA PRO A 68 -1.18 -14.64 -12.48
C PRO A 68 0.26 -14.27 -12.86
N PRO A 69 1.20 -15.24 -13.00
CA PRO A 69 2.58 -14.96 -13.40
C PRO A 69 2.70 -14.09 -14.67
N ARG A 70 1.82 -14.33 -15.66
CA ARG A 70 1.76 -13.57 -16.92
C ARG A 70 1.45 -12.08 -16.75
N ALA A 71 0.80 -11.68 -15.65
CA ALA A 71 0.53 -10.27 -15.39
C ALA A 71 1.81 -9.49 -15.12
N TYR A 72 2.81 -10.11 -14.48
CA TYR A 72 4.11 -9.47 -14.26
C TYR A 72 4.89 -9.26 -15.56
N ASP A 73 4.74 -10.17 -16.53
CA ASP A 73 5.32 -10.02 -17.86
C ASP A 73 4.71 -8.83 -18.60
N LEU A 74 3.38 -8.67 -18.53
CA LEU A 74 2.67 -7.54 -19.13
C LEU A 74 3.06 -6.21 -18.48
N ILE A 75 3.22 -6.19 -17.14
CA ILE A 75 3.67 -5.00 -16.43
C ILE A 75 5.11 -4.67 -16.82
N ALA A 76 6.01 -5.65 -16.86
CA ALA A 76 7.39 -5.46 -17.30
C ALA A 76 7.47 -4.93 -18.74
N MET A 77 6.62 -5.41 -19.64
CA MET A 77 6.53 -4.94 -21.02
C MET A 77 6.04 -3.49 -21.13
N GLY A 78 5.16 -3.06 -20.22
CA GLY A 78 4.70 -1.67 -20.13
C GLY A 78 5.72 -0.73 -19.48
N LEU A 79 6.68 -1.26 -18.72
CA LEU A 79 7.80 -0.53 -18.16
C LEU A 79 8.96 -0.48 -19.18
N ARG A 80 9.93 0.42 -19.00
CA ARG A 80 11.10 0.54 -19.89
C ARG A 80 11.80 -0.82 -20.06
N ARG A 81 12.40 -1.03 -21.24
CA ARG A 81 12.97 -2.30 -21.74
C ARG A 81 13.97 -3.04 -20.81
N ASP A 82 14.43 -2.42 -19.73
CA ASP A 82 15.45 -2.97 -18.83
C ASP A 82 14.87 -3.63 -17.56
N ILE A 83 13.54 -3.62 -17.39
CA ILE A 83 12.91 -4.17 -16.19
C ILE A 83 12.43 -5.59 -16.44
N SER A 84 13.04 -6.56 -15.76
CA SER A 84 12.63 -7.96 -15.85
C SER A 84 11.31 -8.23 -15.10
N PRO A 85 10.48 -9.19 -15.55
CA PRO A 85 9.25 -9.58 -14.85
C PRO A 85 9.50 -10.05 -13.41
N LEU A 86 10.64 -10.69 -13.17
CA LEU A 86 11.06 -11.11 -11.84
C LEU A 86 11.30 -9.89 -10.93
N MET A 87 11.92 -8.84 -11.44
CA MET A 87 12.10 -7.57 -10.71
C MET A 87 10.76 -6.95 -10.33
N VAL A 88 9.80 -6.94 -11.25
CA VAL A 88 8.44 -6.43 -11.01
C VAL A 88 7.76 -7.22 -9.89
N ARG A 89 7.83 -8.55 -9.94
CA ARG A 89 7.27 -9.42 -8.90
C ARG A 89 7.91 -9.14 -7.54
N VAL A 90 9.25 -9.10 -7.48
CA VAL A 90 9.98 -8.77 -6.25
C VAL A 90 9.56 -7.40 -5.72
N ALA A 91 9.49 -6.38 -6.58
CA ALA A 91 9.06 -5.05 -6.18
C ALA A 91 7.64 -5.06 -5.57
N PHE A 92 6.65 -5.70 -6.21
CA PHE A 92 5.31 -5.79 -5.64
C PHE A 92 5.27 -6.56 -4.33
N THR A 93 6.05 -7.65 -4.19
CA THR A 93 6.13 -8.38 -2.91
C THR A 93 6.73 -7.53 -1.79
N GLN A 94 7.75 -6.71 -2.09
CA GLN A 94 8.34 -5.81 -1.12
C GLN A 94 7.37 -4.67 -0.74
N ILE A 95 6.65 -4.10 -1.70
CA ILE A 95 5.63 -3.08 -1.42
C ILE A 95 4.50 -3.68 -0.57
N ALA A 96 4.08 -4.91 -0.87
CA ALA A 96 3.05 -5.63 -0.11
C ALA A 96 3.49 -5.93 1.34
N ALA A 97 4.79 -6.14 1.55
CA ALA A 97 5.37 -6.35 2.87
C ALA A 97 5.56 -5.03 3.66
N GLY A 98 5.37 -3.87 3.05
CA GLY A 98 5.61 -2.57 3.69
C GLY A 98 7.09 -2.15 3.70
N ASN A 99 8.00 -2.98 3.17
CA ASN A 99 9.44 -2.76 3.16
C ASN A 99 9.93 -1.64 2.22
N VAL A 100 9.03 -1.02 1.46
CA VAL A 100 9.39 0.03 0.50
C VAL A 100 8.95 1.36 1.07
N MET A 101 9.94 2.16 1.49
CA MET A 101 9.70 3.52 1.95
C MET A 101 8.80 4.26 0.94
N PRO A 102 7.63 4.76 1.37
CA PRO A 102 6.71 5.46 0.49
C PRO A 102 7.42 6.64 -0.18
N ALA A 103 7.12 6.95 -1.45
CA ALA A 103 7.72 8.10 -2.12
C ALA A 103 7.47 9.44 -1.39
N SER A 104 6.48 9.51 -0.49
CA SER A 104 6.21 10.65 0.39
C SER A 104 7.22 10.84 1.53
N THR A 105 8.05 9.84 1.85
CA THR A 105 9.24 10.00 2.72
C THR A 105 10.52 10.26 1.92
N ARG A 106 10.47 10.23 0.58
CA ARG A 106 11.63 10.50 -0.29
C ARG A 106 11.82 12.01 -0.59
N GLY A 107 10.89 12.86 -0.14
CA GLY A 107 10.90 14.30 -0.37
C GLY A 107 10.73 15.11 0.91
N ASN A 108 11.57 14.88 1.92
CA ASN A 108 12.08 15.90 2.85
C ASN A 108 12.92 15.25 3.95
N GLY A 109 14.20 15.61 4.01
CA GLY A 109 15.05 15.40 5.18
C GLY A 109 15.92 14.14 5.09
N MET A 110 17.23 14.37 5.03
CA MET A 110 18.24 13.43 5.53
C MET A 110 17.85 12.91 6.93
N PRO A 111 18.36 11.75 7.37
CA PRO A 111 18.14 11.28 8.73
C PRO A 111 18.88 12.23 9.69
N VAL A 112 18.21 13.30 10.12
CA VAL A 112 18.63 14.04 11.29
C VAL A 112 18.37 13.11 12.45
N LEU A 113 19.46 12.63 13.06
CA LEU A 113 19.47 12.14 14.43
C LEU A 113 18.91 13.27 15.32
N GLU A 114 17.58 13.32 15.45
CA GLU A 114 16.91 14.23 16.37
C GLU A 114 17.00 13.60 17.77
N SER A 115 18.21 13.69 18.32
CA SER A 115 18.49 13.49 19.73
C SER A 115 17.96 14.70 20.50
N ASP A 116 16.67 14.70 20.81
CA ASP A 116 16.07 15.68 21.72
C ASP A 116 15.75 15.02 23.07
N ARG A 117 16.81 14.44 23.65
CA ARG A 117 16.86 14.28 25.11
C ARG A 117 16.99 15.67 25.70
N ASP A 118 15.86 16.19 26.17
CA ASP A 118 15.75 17.38 26.99
C ASP A 118 16.51 17.13 28.32
N ILE A 119 17.81 17.38 28.31
CA ILE A 119 18.66 17.37 29.50
C ILE A 119 18.88 18.83 29.89
N GLU A 120 18.05 19.25 30.84
CA GLU A 120 18.17 20.50 31.58
C GLU A 120 19.46 20.46 32.41
N GLY A 121 20.54 21.04 31.87
CA GLY A 121 21.86 21.07 32.50
C GLY A 121 22.59 22.38 32.21
N PRO A 122 23.33 22.94 33.18
CA PRO A 122 23.79 24.33 33.14
C PRO A 122 24.86 24.58 32.08
N ARG A 123 24.64 25.60 31.24
CA ARG A 123 25.59 26.06 30.23
C ARG A 123 26.71 26.89 30.89
N PHE A 124 27.88 26.29 31.07
CA PHE A 124 29.11 27.06 31.18
C PHE A 124 29.64 27.32 29.77
N ILE A 125 29.51 28.56 29.30
CA ILE A 125 30.27 29.03 28.14
C ILE A 125 31.52 29.70 28.73
N THR A 126 32.66 29.06 28.53
CA THR A 126 33.98 29.62 28.77
C THR A 126 34.78 29.55 27.48
N VAL A 127 35.76 30.47 27.38
CA VAL A 127 36.90 30.51 26.46
C VAL A 127 36.60 31.19 25.11
N ASP A 128 37.32 32.21 24.63
CA ASP A 128 38.39 33.10 25.13
C ASP A 128 38.22 34.44 24.36
#